data_AF-C0G790-F1
#
_entry.id   AF-C0G790-F1
#
_cell.length_a   1.000
_cell.length_b   1.000
_cell.length_c   1.000
_cell.angle_alpha   90.00
_cell.angle_beta   90.00
_cell.angle_gamma   90.00
#
_symmetry.space_group_name_H-M   'P 1'
#
loop_
_entity.id
_entity.type
_entity.pdbx_description
1 polymer ?
#
loop_
_entity_poly.entity_id
_entity_poly.type
_entity_poly.pdbx_seq_one_letter_code
_entity_poly.pdbx_strand_id
1 'polypeptide(L)' 'MTDEIVRDSNGTQLNDGDSVTLIKDLKVKGTSTTLKRGTLVKGIRLTGNPAEVECSTKQVKGLVLRTEFLKKA' A
#
# COMPACT_ATOMS: atom_id res chain seq x y z
N MET A 1 15.33 2.65 -19.94
CA MET A 1 14.26 1.88 -19.29
C MET A 1 14.37 2.18 -17.81
N THR A 2 13.49 3.01 -17.28
CA THR A 2 13.39 3.23 -15.84
C THR A 2 12.47 2.16 -15.31
N ASP A 3 13.05 1.04 -14.90
CA ASP A 3 12.37 0.08 -14.03
C ASP A 3 12.12 0.79 -12.70
N GLU A 4 10.96 1.44 -12.58
CA GLU A 4 10.53 2.10 -11.36
C GLU A 4 10.16 1.02 -10.34
N ILE A 5 11.19 0.47 -9.69
CA ILE A 5 11.06 -0.56 -8.67
C ILE A 5 10.27 0.03 -7.50
N VAL A 6 9.05 -0.45 -7.33
CA VAL A 6 8.21 -0.10 -6.20
C VAL A 6 8.80 -0.72 -4.93
N ARG A 7 9.07 0.10 -3.92
CA ARG A 7 9.66 -0.33 -2.66
C ARG A 7 8.81 0.09 -1.47
N ASP A 8 8.75 -0.75 -0.44
CA ASP A 8 8.12 -0.40 0.83
C ASP A 8 8.98 0.58 1.64
N SER A 9 8.50 1.01 2.80
CA SER A 9 9.22 1.89 3.73
C SER A 9 10.61 1.36 4.16
N ASN A 10 10.86 0.06 4.12
CA ASN A 10 12.16 -0.55 4.46
C ASN A 10 13.05 -0.79 3.23
N GLY A 11 12.62 -0.38 2.03
CA GLY A 11 13.38 -0.59 0.79
C GLY A 11 13.19 -1.98 0.17
N THR A 12 12.25 -2.79 0.66
CA THR A 12 11.94 -4.10 0.08
C THR A 12 11.14 -3.91 -1.19
N GLN A 13 11.53 -4.62 -2.25
CA GLN A 13 10.79 -4.61 -3.50
C GLN A 13 9.39 -5.23 -3.32
N LEU A 14 8.39 -4.49 -3.81
CA LEU A 14 7.00 -4.89 -3.86
C LEU A 14 6.66 -5.36 -5.27
N ASN A 15 5.81 -6.39 -5.35
CA ASN A 15 5.33 -6.94 -6.61
C ASN A 15 3.79 -6.96 -6.62
N ASP A 16 3.22 -7.15 -7.79
CA ASP A 16 1.78 -7.35 -7.93
C ASP A 16 1.34 -8.62 -7.17
N GLY A 17 0.23 -8.55 -6.46
CA GLY A 17 -0.29 -9.63 -5.63
C GLY A 17 0.34 -9.75 -4.24
N ASP A 18 1.36 -8.95 -3.92
CA ASP A 18 2.06 -9.01 -2.64
C ASP A 18 1.17 -8.53 -1.46
N SER A 19 1.62 -8.77 -0.23
CA SER A 19 0.90 -8.40 0.98
C SER A 19 1.70 -7.39 1.76
N VAL A 20 1.05 -6.32 2.19
CA VAL A 20 1.68 -5.22 2.91
C VAL A 20 0.90 -4.89 4.17
N THR A 21 1.61 -4.37 5.16
CA THR A 21 1.06 -3.97 6.45
C THR A 21 1.32 -2.48 6.64
N LEU A 22 0.34 -1.77 7.21
CA LEU A 22 0.50 -0.36 7.54
C LEU A 22 1.43 -0.17 8.74
N ILE A 23 2.44 0.69 8.60
CA ILE A 23 3.35 1.03 9.70
C ILE A 23 2.84 2.17 10.60
N LYS A 24 1.78 2.87 10.17
CA LYS A 24 1.14 3.94 10.93
C LYS A 24 -0.36 4.02 10.64
N ASP A 25 -1.09 4.76 11.47
CA ASP A 25 -2.50 5.03 11.25
C ASP A 25 -2.69 6.02 10.09
N LEU A 26 -3.50 5.64 9.11
CA LEU A 26 -3.82 6.48 7.95
C LEU A 26 -5.33 6.70 7.87
N LYS A 27 -5.74 7.97 7.80
CA LYS A 27 -7.12 8.31 7.50
C LYS A 27 -7.33 8.26 5.99
N VAL A 28 -8.31 7.48 5.54
CA VAL A 28 -8.65 7.38 4.12
C VAL A 28 -9.41 8.64 3.73
N LYS A 29 -8.89 9.40 2.76
CA LYS A 29 -9.59 10.58 2.23
C LYS A 29 -10.92 10.15 1.60
N GLY A 30 -11.98 10.92 1.84
CA GLY A 30 -13.32 10.63 1.32
C GLY A 30 -14.13 9.64 2.15
N THR A 31 -13.59 9.06 3.22
CA THR A 31 -14.36 8.24 4.15
C THR A 31 -14.05 8.60 5.61
N SER A 32 -14.93 8.20 6.53
CA SER A 32 -14.66 8.28 7.98
C SER A 32 -13.79 7.11 8.48
N THR A 33 -13.31 6.26 7.58
CA THR A 33 -12.52 5.07 7.91
C THR A 33 -11.06 5.45 8.13
N THR A 34 -10.51 4.98 9.25
CA THR A 34 -9.07 5.09 9.56
C THR A 34 -8.47 3.70 9.52
N LEU A 35 -7.50 3.50 8.63
CA LEU A 35 -6.70 2.28 8.57
C LEU A 35 -5.70 2.33 9.72
N LYS A 36 -5.82 1.39 10.65
CA LYS A 36 -4.96 1.35 11.82
C LYS A 36 -3.59 0.78 11.46
N ARG A 37 -2.55 1.21 12.19
CA ARG A 37 -1.24 0.54 12.15
C ARG A 37 -1.42 -0.97 12.39
N GLY A 38 -0.70 -1.79 11.63
CA GLY A 38 -0.81 -3.24 11.69
C GLY A 38 -1.94 -3.83 10.83
N THR A 39 -2.75 -3.00 10.17
CA THR A 39 -3.74 -3.49 9.20
C THR A 39 -3.02 -4.16 8.03
N LEU A 40 -3.35 -5.42 7.78
CA LEU A 40 -2.84 -6.20 6.66
C LEU A 40 -3.69 -5.96 5.41
N VAL A 41 -3.03 -5.62 4.33
CA VAL A 41 -3.60 -5.41 3.00
C VAL A 41 -3.00 -6.45 2.06
N LYS A 42 -3.84 -7.28 1.45
CA LYS A 42 -3.41 -8.38 0.58
C LYS A 42 -3.76 -8.05 -0.87
N GLY A 43 -2.94 -8.53 -1.80
CA GLY A 43 -3.20 -8.36 -3.23
C GLY A 43 -3.04 -6.91 -3.67
N ILE A 44 -1.90 -6.30 -3.33
CA ILE A 44 -1.57 -4.98 -3.85
C ILE A 44 -1.32 -5.04 -5.36
N ARG A 45 -1.57 -3.92 -6.04
CA ARG A 45 -1.35 -3.75 -7.46
C ARG A 45 -0.40 -2.59 -7.71
N LEU A 46 0.58 -2.80 -8.57
CA LEU A 46 1.52 -1.74 -8.95
C LEU A 46 0.84 -0.81 -9.97
N THR A 47 0.90 0.50 -9.72
CA THR A 47 0.18 1.51 -10.52
C THR A 47 1.06 2.20 -11.57
N GLY A 48 2.35 1.87 -11.60
CA GLY A 48 3.37 2.56 -12.40
C GLY A 48 4.07 3.69 -11.65
N ASN A 49 3.57 4.12 -10.48
CA ASN A 49 4.28 5.05 -9.61
C ASN A 49 5.02 4.28 -8.50
N PRO A 50 6.35 4.44 -8.34
CA PRO A 50 7.11 3.74 -7.30
C PRO A 50 6.76 4.13 -5.86
N ALA A 51 6.13 5.29 -5.68
CA ALA A 51 5.67 5.78 -4.39
C ALA A 51 4.25 5.34 -4.04
N GLU A 52 3.51 4.70 -4.95
CA GLU A 52 2.08 4.42 -4.80
C GLU A 52 1.67 3.02 -5.25
N VAL A 53 0.83 2.37 -4.45
CA VAL A 53 0.22 1.08 -4.80
C VAL A 53 -1.28 1.15 -4.65
N GLU A 54 -1.97 0.50 -5.58
CA GLU A 54 -3.41 0.33 -5.50
C GLU A 54 -3.70 -0.93 -4.70
N CYS A 55 -4.69 -0.88 -3.82
CA CYS A 55 -5.06 -2.03 -3.03
C CYS A 55 -6.54 -1.98 -2.64
N SER A 56 -7.03 -3.12 -2.18
CA SER A 56 -8.39 -3.25 -1.67
C SER A 56 -8.36 -3.82 -0.27
N THR A 57 -9.09 -3.16 0.63
CA THR A 57 -9.35 -3.64 2.00
C THR A 57 -10.77 -4.23 2.07
N LYS A 58 -11.12 -4.85 3.20
CA LYS A 58 -12.49 -5.37 3.41
C LYS A 58 -13.57 -4.27 3.35
N GLN A 59 -13.23 -3.04 3.73
CA GLN A 59 -14.20 -1.94 3.83
C GLN A 59 -14.17 -1.01 2.63
N VAL A 60 -13.02 -0.87 1.97
CA VAL A 60 -12.82 0.06 0.85
C VAL A 60 -12.08 -0.68 -0.25
N LYS A 61 -12.66 -0.70 -1.46
CA LYS A 61 -12.03 -1.25 -2.67
C LYS A 61 -11.41 -0.13 -3.50
N GLY A 62 -10.30 -0.42 -4.18
CA GLY A 62 -9.67 0.52 -5.12
C GLY A 62 -9.14 1.79 -4.44
N LEU A 63 -8.40 1.64 -3.34
CA LEU A 63 -7.71 2.77 -2.71
C LEU A 63 -6.24 2.78 -3.11
N VAL A 64 -5.67 3.98 -3.24
CA VAL A 64 -4.24 4.18 -3.47
C VAL A 64 -3.57 4.51 -2.14
N LEU A 65 -2.54 3.74 -1.79
CA LEU A 65 -1.71 3.96 -0.61
C LEU A 65 -0.29 4.29 -1.02
N ARG A 66 0.34 5.18 -0.24
CA ARG A 66 1.75 5.49 -0.42
C ARG A 66 2.64 4.43 0.21
N THR A 67 3.65 3.98 -0.53
CA THR A 67 4.56 2.91 -0.13
C THR A 67 5.47 3.28 1.04
N GLU A 68 5.75 4.57 1.26
CA GLU A 68 6.44 5.10 2.45
C GLU A 68 5.75 4.74 3.78
N PHE A 69 4.46 4.37 3.75
CA PHE A 69 3.69 3.98 4.95
C PHE A 69 3.31 2.51 4.97
N LEU A 70 3.88 1.73 4.06
CA LEU A 70 3.65 0.31 3.91
C LEU A 70 4.92 -0.44 4.24
N LYS A 71 4.74 -1.64 4.79
CA LYS A 71 5.79 -2.61 5.02
C LYS A 71 5.39 -3.94 4.42
N LYS A 72 6.28 -4.57 3.66
CA LYS A 72 6.05 -5.93 3.17
C LYS A 72 5.77 -6.89 4.34
N ALA A 73 4.67 -7.64 4.24
CA ALA A 73 4.18 -8.57 5.25
C ALA A 73 4.78 -9.97 5.09
#